data_AF-A0A0G4GFC4-F1
#
_entry.id   AF-A0A0G4GFC4-F1
#
_cell.length_a   1.000
_cell.length_b   1.000
_cell.length_c   1.000
_cell.angle_alpha   90.00
_cell.angle_beta   90.00
_cell.angle_gamma   90.00
#
_symmetry.space_group_name_H-M   'P 1'
#
loop_
_entity.id
_entity.type
_entity.pdbx_description
1 polymer ?
#
loop_
_entity_poly.entity_id
_entity_poly.type
_entity_poly.pdbx_seq_one_letter_code
_entity_poly.pdbx_strand_id
1 'polypeptide(L)'
;VELGEECDGDAAVCDNESCTLKDSPEVVCELDGGTVINSLADFDALRGCAVIILSFSFDPPVAPVLVIGNSMEIPTNFSLPLLQAFYGTLEISNDPGNVVEVLSFPSAWKVGSFRTEHSPEFSRLFVPKLQVLGTLLLTNQAAGPPCADASTPFDLTFPDLFFIGAFDVEECDGPRRVLMPSLLAQNSDLNFDRNANLEVVSQPKMSKIASRINSLSENPSLRLIDRSSQTFIESIGEFSDYSPEGLELLLCSLNAFQFNTKAVERCMTTDTPPCFLFGAGDDSDRCREATGIIKGKHVTVEAEKNTWGGLGDLADSLDLSGLFKG
;
A
#
# COMPACT_ATOMS: atom_id res chain seq x y z
N VAL A 1 9.87 -3.84 -24.46
CA VAL A 1 11.27 -3.83 -23.99
C VAL A 1 11.26 -3.53 -22.51
N GLU A 2 10.91 -4.55 -21.74
CA GLU A 2 11.19 -4.54 -20.29
C GLU A 2 12.71 -4.69 -20.10
N LEU A 3 13.27 -4.04 -19.08
CA LEU A 3 14.71 -4.06 -18.86
C LEU A 3 15.14 -5.47 -18.44
N GLY A 4 15.89 -6.12 -19.34
CA GLY A 4 16.17 -7.55 -19.39
C GLY A 4 16.15 -8.07 -20.83
N GLU A 5 15.39 -7.40 -21.71
CA GLU A 5 15.34 -7.64 -23.15
C GLU A 5 16.25 -6.65 -23.88
N GLU A 6 17.30 -7.14 -24.54
CA GLU A 6 18.01 -6.37 -25.57
C GLU A 6 17.40 -6.81 -26.92
N CYS A 7 16.40 -6.08 -27.44
CA CYS A 7 15.98 -6.32 -28.81
C CYS A 7 17.12 -5.80 -29.69
N ASP A 8 17.73 -6.67 -30.50
CA ASP A 8 18.68 -6.24 -31.51
C ASP A 8 18.00 -5.16 -32.39
N GLY A 9 18.77 -4.18 -32.80
CA GLY A 9 18.28 -2.84 -33.13
C GLY A 9 17.34 -2.67 -34.32
N ASP A 10 16.59 -3.67 -34.78
CA ASP A 10 15.61 -3.54 -35.88
C ASP A 10 14.46 -4.58 -35.80
N ALA A 11 13.44 -4.39 -34.96
CA ALA A 11 12.07 -4.87 -35.24
C ALA A 11 11.04 -4.44 -34.19
N ALA A 12 9.86 -4.03 -34.67
CA ALA A 12 8.65 -3.95 -33.89
C ALA A 12 8.14 -5.37 -33.59
N VAL A 13 7.78 -5.63 -32.32
CA VAL A 13 7.28 -6.90 -31.77
C VAL A 13 8.39 -7.90 -31.45
N CYS A 14 8.83 -7.91 -30.19
CA CYS A 14 9.64 -9.00 -29.65
C CYS A 14 8.64 -10.13 -29.29
N ASP A 15 8.76 -11.29 -29.92
CA ASP A 15 7.96 -12.48 -29.65
C ASP A 15 8.61 -13.27 -28.50
N ASN A 16 7.80 -13.95 -27.67
CA ASN A 16 8.27 -14.65 -26.47
C ASN A 16 9.35 -15.73 -26.72
N GLU A 17 9.67 -16.05 -27.98
CA GLU A 17 10.72 -16.99 -28.36
C GLU A 17 12.09 -16.32 -28.61
N SER A 18 12.16 -15.00 -28.87
CA SER A 18 13.41 -14.25 -29.09
C SER A 18 13.89 -13.44 -27.88
N CYS A 19 13.05 -13.25 -26.87
CA CYS A 19 13.43 -12.66 -25.59
C CYS A 19 13.94 -13.74 -24.63
N THR A 20 15.23 -14.05 -24.70
CA THR A 20 15.89 -14.73 -23.59
C THR A 20 15.99 -13.75 -22.44
N LEU A 21 15.29 -14.02 -21.32
CA LEU A 21 15.73 -13.54 -20.01
C LEU A 21 17.24 -13.80 -19.97
N LYS A 22 18.04 -12.78 -19.67
CA LYS A 22 19.44 -13.03 -19.39
C LYS A 22 19.44 -14.04 -18.25
N ASP A 23 19.77 -15.29 -18.54
CA ASP A 23 20.15 -16.36 -17.61
C ASP A 23 21.47 -15.96 -16.91
N SER A 24 21.59 -14.70 -16.49
CA SER A 24 22.58 -14.27 -15.53
C SER A 24 21.96 -14.65 -14.19
N PRO A 25 22.53 -15.63 -13.45
CA PRO A 25 22.13 -15.91 -12.07
C PRO A 25 22.28 -14.71 -11.13
N GLU A 26 22.74 -13.57 -11.64
CA GLU A 26 22.85 -12.27 -10.96
C GLU A 26 21.54 -11.45 -11.00
N VAL A 27 20.56 -11.78 -11.85
CA VAL A 27 19.30 -11.00 -12.00
C VAL A 27 18.20 -11.49 -11.05
N VAL A 28 18.17 -12.80 -10.77
CA VAL A 28 17.29 -13.41 -9.78
C VAL A 28 18.12 -13.79 -8.57
N CYS A 29 17.86 -13.18 -7.43
CA CYS A 29 18.59 -13.38 -6.20
C CYS A 29 17.74 -14.15 -5.21
N GLU A 30 18.15 -15.37 -4.90
CA GLU A 30 17.59 -16.18 -3.84
C GLU A 30 18.39 -15.96 -2.56
N LEU A 31 17.72 -15.53 -1.51
CA LEU A 31 18.32 -15.25 -0.21
C LEU A 31 17.65 -16.08 0.87
N ASP A 32 18.38 -16.41 1.93
CA ASP A 32 17.81 -17.10 3.07
C ASP A 32 16.88 -16.16 3.86
N GLY A 33 15.71 -16.66 4.26
CA GLY A 33 14.83 -15.97 5.19
C GLY A 33 15.55 -15.73 6.53
N GLY A 34 15.67 -14.46 6.92
CA GLY A 34 16.49 -14.01 8.06
C GLY A 34 17.81 -13.36 7.67
N THR A 35 18.09 -13.18 6.37
CA THR A 35 19.23 -12.41 5.90
C THR A 35 19.18 -10.99 6.46
N VAL A 36 20.32 -10.51 6.97
CA VAL A 36 20.49 -9.14 7.48
C VAL A 36 21.48 -8.41 6.59
N ILE A 37 21.08 -7.28 6.04
CA ILE A 37 21.96 -6.37 5.29
C ILE A 37 22.63 -5.46 6.31
N ASN A 38 23.91 -5.68 6.60
CA ASN A 38 24.64 -4.91 7.62
C ASN A 38 25.98 -4.34 7.12
N SER A 39 26.25 -4.43 5.82
CA SER A 39 27.45 -3.88 5.21
C SER A 39 27.16 -3.30 3.83
N LEU A 40 28.08 -2.47 3.35
CA LEU A 40 28.01 -1.99 1.96
C LEU A 40 28.12 -3.15 0.95
N ALA A 41 28.86 -4.21 1.30
CA ALA A 41 29.00 -5.38 0.45
C ALA A 41 27.69 -6.16 0.29
N ASP A 42 26.92 -6.33 1.38
CA ASP A 42 25.60 -6.96 1.32
C ASP A 42 24.63 -6.12 0.48
N PHE A 43 24.65 -4.80 0.67
CA PHE A 43 23.85 -3.90 -0.14
C PHE A 43 24.21 -3.98 -1.63
N ASP A 44 25.50 -3.90 -1.95
CA ASP A 44 25.97 -3.96 -3.35
C ASP A 44 25.66 -5.30 -4.01
N ALA A 45 25.63 -6.40 -3.24
CA ALA A 45 25.19 -7.72 -3.74
C ALA A 45 23.73 -7.73 -4.22
N LEU A 46 22.86 -6.88 -3.65
CA LEU A 46 21.45 -6.78 -4.05
C LEU A 46 21.22 -5.89 -5.28
N ARG A 47 22.18 -5.03 -5.65
CA ARG A 47 21.97 -4.00 -6.67
C ARG A 47 21.82 -4.55 -8.09
N GLY A 48 22.31 -5.76 -8.33
CA GLY A 48 22.16 -6.49 -9.60
C GLY A 48 20.80 -7.18 -9.74
N CYS A 49 20.07 -7.37 -8.64
CA CYS A 49 18.86 -8.17 -8.61
C CYS A 49 17.67 -7.40 -9.20
N ALA A 50 17.03 -7.96 -10.22
CA ALA A 50 15.70 -7.53 -10.67
C ALA A 50 14.58 -8.29 -9.95
N VAL A 51 14.84 -9.52 -9.50
CA VAL A 51 13.91 -10.31 -8.69
C VAL A 51 14.63 -10.77 -7.44
N ILE A 52 14.01 -10.57 -6.27
CA ILE A 52 14.52 -11.09 -5.00
C ILE A 52 13.48 -12.06 -4.44
N ILE A 53 13.91 -13.27 -4.13
CA ILE A 53 13.08 -14.32 -3.52
C ILE A 53 13.72 -14.70 -2.19
N LEU A 54 12.95 -14.57 -1.11
CA LEU A 54 13.39 -15.04 0.19
C LEU A 54 12.93 -16.49 0.39
N SER A 55 13.87 -17.38 0.64
CA SER A 55 13.61 -18.79 0.93
C SER A 55 13.04 -18.95 2.35
N PHE A 56 12.14 -19.92 2.53
CA PHE A 56 11.58 -20.21 3.84
C PHE A 56 12.63 -20.88 4.73
N SER A 57 12.86 -20.29 5.90
CA SER A 57 13.52 -20.99 7.00
C SER A 57 12.51 -21.95 7.62
N PHE A 58 12.82 -23.25 7.60
CA PHE A 58 11.99 -24.26 8.23
C PHE A 58 12.35 -24.37 9.72
N ASP A 59 11.32 -24.15 10.54
CA ASP A 59 11.15 -24.58 11.95
C ASP A 59 11.44 -23.53 13.04
N PRO A 60 10.39 -22.81 13.53
CA PRO A 60 9.00 -22.79 13.05
C PRO A 60 8.87 -22.09 11.68
N PRO A 61 7.79 -22.32 10.90
CA PRO A 61 7.57 -21.60 9.65
C PRO A 61 7.30 -20.12 9.95
N VAL A 62 8.32 -19.29 9.84
CA VAL A 62 8.23 -17.84 9.90
C VAL A 62 8.22 -17.31 8.47
N ALA A 63 7.40 -16.30 8.18
CA ALA A 63 7.46 -15.61 6.89
C ALA A 63 8.91 -15.13 6.67
N PRO A 64 9.52 -15.36 5.50
CA PRO A 64 10.93 -15.05 5.32
C PRO A 64 11.10 -13.52 5.30
N VAL A 65 12.04 -13.02 6.11
CA VAL A 65 12.29 -11.58 6.30
C VAL A 65 13.72 -11.25 5.87
N LEU A 66 13.87 -10.17 5.10
CA LEU A 66 15.14 -9.50 4.84
C LEU A 66 15.19 -8.26 5.72
N VAL A 67 16.15 -8.20 6.64
CA VAL A 67 16.28 -7.08 7.58
C VAL A 67 17.35 -6.12 7.09
N ILE A 68 17.04 -4.83 6.99
CA ILE A 68 18.05 -3.78 6.78
C ILE A 68 18.59 -3.38 8.15
N GLY A 69 19.82 -3.78 8.45
CA GLY A 69 20.48 -3.58 9.73
C GLY A 69 21.07 -2.18 9.93
N ASN A 70 21.75 -2.00 11.06
CA ASN A 70 22.16 -0.72 11.64
C ASN A 70 23.63 -0.33 11.37
N SER A 71 24.09 -0.47 10.12
CA SER A 71 25.46 -0.11 9.77
C SER A 71 25.56 1.29 9.18
N MET A 72 26.50 2.10 9.68
CA MET A 72 26.84 3.41 9.09
C MET A 72 27.34 3.31 7.63
N GLU A 73 27.68 2.10 7.17
CA GLU A 73 28.10 1.86 5.80
C GLU A 73 26.91 1.72 4.82
N ILE A 74 25.70 1.51 5.33
CA ILE A 74 24.49 1.43 4.50
C ILE A 74 24.06 2.85 4.11
N PRO A 75 23.82 3.11 2.82
CA PRO A 75 23.34 4.41 2.38
C PRO A 75 22.00 4.79 3.04
N THR A 76 21.86 6.04 3.48
CA THR A 76 20.58 6.55 3.99
C THR A 76 19.46 6.48 2.94
N ASN A 77 19.83 6.57 1.66
CA ASN A 77 18.97 6.27 0.53
C ASN A 77 19.25 4.85 0.03
N PHE A 78 18.52 3.88 0.56
CA PHE A 78 18.58 2.49 0.15
C PHE A 78 17.77 2.31 -1.13
N SER A 79 18.48 2.19 -2.26
CA SER A 79 17.84 2.10 -3.58
C SER A 79 18.30 0.88 -4.37
N LEU A 80 17.31 0.11 -4.84
CA LEU A 80 17.50 -1.00 -5.78
C LEU A 80 16.77 -0.66 -7.09
N PRO A 81 17.41 0.07 -8.02
CA PRO A 81 16.76 0.60 -9.22
C PRO A 81 16.34 -0.47 -10.23
N LEU A 82 17.00 -1.62 -10.22
CA LEU A 82 16.70 -2.76 -11.08
C LEU A 82 15.58 -3.64 -10.52
N LEU A 83 15.27 -3.54 -9.22
CA LEU A 83 14.27 -4.39 -8.57
C LEU A 83 12.89 -4.17 -9.22
N GLN A 84 12.33 -5.25 -9.74
CA GLN A 84 11.00 -5.34 -10.34
C GLN A 84 10.02 -6.09 -9.43
N ALA A 85 10.48 -7.16 -8.78
CA ALA A 85 9.66 -7.98 -7.90
C ALA A 85 10.41 -8.46 -6.65
N PHE A 86 9.78 -8.31 -5.49
CA PHE A 86 10.29 -8.80 -4.21
C PHE A 86 9.30 -9.79 -3.59
N TYR A 87 9.76 -11.02 -3.33
CA TYR A 87 8.96 -12.11 -2.76
C TYR A 87 9.46 -12.42 -1.34
N GLY A 88 8.78 -11.85 -0.34
CA GLY A 88 9.11 -12.00 1.07
C GLY A 88 8.71 -10.76 1.85
N THR A 89 9.24 -10.59 3.06
CA THR A 89 9.09 -9.37 3.86
C THR A 89 10.39 -8.58 3.87
N LEU A 90 10.35 -7.31 3.50
CA LEU A 90 11.41 -6.35 3.74
C LEU A 90 11.12 -5.63 5.04
N GLU A 91 12.06 -5.67 5.97
CA GLU A 91 11.93 -5.06 7.28
C GLU A 91 13.05 -4.04 7.51
N ILE A 92 12.68 -2.80 7.85
CA ILE A 92 13.58 -1.88 8.54
C ILE A 92 13.29 -2.05 10.03
N SER A 93 14.24 -2.58 10.78
CA SER A 93 14.03 -2.91 12.19
C SER A 93 15.27 -2.65 13.03
N ASN A 94 15.01 -1.98 14.16
CA ASN A 94 15.73 -1.97 15.43
C ASN A 94 17.25 -1.77 15.42
N ASP A 95 17.68 -0.55 15.75
CA ASP A 95 18.45 -0.15 16.96
C ASP A 95 18.73 1.37 16.81
N PRO A 96 19.03 2.15 17.87
CA PRO A 96 19.50 3.52 17.72
C PRO A 96 20.69 3.55 16.75
N GLY A 97 20.51 4.16 15.57
CA GLY A 97 21.56 4.25 14.54
C GLY A 97 21.23 3.63 13.18
N ASN A 98 20.03 3.08 12.95
CA ASN A 98 19.59 2.87 11.56
C ASN A 98 19.36 4.23 10.89
N VAL A 99 20.07 4.47 9.79
CA VAL A 99 20.10 5.76 9.08
C VAL A 99 19.30 5.74 7.78
N VAL A 100 18.55 4.66 7.50
CA VAL A 100 17.76 4.58 6.26
C VAL A 100 16.58 5.55 6.33
N GLU A 101 16.72 6.65 5.61
CA GLU A 101 15.70 7.69 5.45
C GLU A 101 14.75 7.35 4.29
N VAL A 102 15.29 6.79 3.21
CA VAL A 102 14.57 6.58 1.95
C VAL A 102 14.75 5.16 1.45
N LEU A 103 13.63 4.48 1.18
CA LEU A 103 13.59 3.26 0.38
C LEU A 103 13.09 3.56 -1.02
N SER A 104 13.83 3.11 -2.04
CA SER A 104 13.56 3.46 -3.44
C SER A 104 13.69 2.28 -4.38
N PHE A 105 12.55 1.77 -4.88
CA PHE A 105 12.46 0.73 -5.90
C PHE A 105 11.65 1.25 -7.11
N PRO A 106 12.25 2.13 -7.94
CA PRO A 106 11.55 2.84 -9.02
C PRO A 106 10.92 1.93 -10.09
N SER A 107 11.45 0.72 -10.24
CA SER A 107 11.00 -0.26 -11.24
C SER A 107 10.09 -1.34 -10.67
N ALA A 108 9.88 -1.37 -9.35
CA ALA A 108 9.16 -2.44 -8.69
C ALA A 108 7.66 -2.35 -8.97
N TRP A 109 7.12 -3.40 -9.58
CA TRP A 109 5.68 -3.58 -9.78
C TRP A 109 5.06 -4.47 -8.70
N LYS A 110 5.87 -5.30 -8.03
CA LYS A 110 5.44 -6.17 -6.93
C LYS A 110 6.38 -6.08 -5.73
N VAL A 111 5.80 -5.93 -4.56
CA VAL A 111 6.48 -6.09 -3.27
C VAL A 111 5.63 -7.00 -2.39
N GLY A 112 6.25 -8.01 -1.79
CA GLY A 112 5.61 -8.92 -0.84
C GLY A 112 5.12 -8.16 0.39
N SER A 113 5.96 -7.95 1.39
CA SER A 113 5.60 -7.16 2.56
C SER A 113 6.67 -6.11 2.83
N PHE A 114 6.23 -4.93 3.27
CA PHE A 114 7.09 -3.92 3.83
C PHE A 114 6.71 -3.68 5.29
N ARG A 115 7.70 -3.73 6.17
CA ARG A 115 7.57 -3.47 7.59
C ARG A 115 8.62 -2.43 8.01
N THR A 116 8.20 -1.44 8.77
CA THR A 116 9.13 -0.56 9.48
C THR A 116 8.78 -0.53 10.96
N GLU A 117 9.80 -0.67 11.79
CA GLU A 117 9.72 -0.57 13.24
C GLU A 117 10.91 0.23 13.77
N HIS A 118 10.65 1.11 14.75
CA HIS A 118 11.68 1.87 15.48
C HIS A 118 12.66 2.62 14.56
N SER A 119 12.17 3.23 13.48
CA SER A 119 13.00 3.84 12.42
C SER A 119 12.76 5.35 12.29
N PRO A 120 13.10 6.17 13.30
CA PRO A 120 12.71 7.58 13.34
C PRO A 120 13.18 8.41 12.14
N GLU A 121 14.29 8.02 11.51
CA GLU A 121 14.85 8.68 10.31
C GLU A 121 14.06 8.36 9.03
N PHE A 122 13.25 7.30 9.03
CA PHE A 122 12.48 6.88 7.87
C PHE A 122 11.47 7.96 7.47
N SER A 123 11.63 8.48 6.26
CA SER A 123 10.85 9.60 5.76
C SER A 123 10.27 9.38 4.37
N ARG A 124 10.62 8.27 3.67
CA ARG A 124 10.10 8.05 2.32
C ARG A 124 10.15 6.59 1.85
N LEU A 125 9.03 6.15 1.28
CA LEU A 125 8.93 4.95 0.43
C LEU A 125 8.62 5.37 -1.01
N PHE A 126 9.54 5.08 -1.94
CA PHE A 126 9.43 5.45 -3.35
C PHE A 126 9.34 4.21 -4.26
N VAL A 127 8.10 3.85 -4.61
CA VAL A 127 7.76 2.70 -5.45
C VAL A 127 6.64 3.08 -6.44
N PRO A 128 6.93 3.98 -7.40
CA PRO A 128 5.93 4.64 -8.24
C PRO A 128 5.17 3.68 -9.17
N LYS A 129 5.76 2.55 -9.54
CA LYS A 129 5.16 1.54 -10.44
C LYS A 129 4.49 0.38 -9.69
N LEU A 130 4.39 0.46 -8.37
CA LEU A 130 3.87 -0.62 -7.55
C LEU A 130 2.41 -0.89 -7.92
N GLN A 131 2.13 -2.12 -8.32
CA GLN A 131 0.81 -2.60 -8.70
C GLN A 131 0.21 -3.55 -7.66
N VAL A 132 1.07 -4.36 -7.04
CA VAL A 132 0.70 -5.36 -6.03
C VAL A 132 1.58 -5.22 -4.80
N LEU A 133 0.94 -5.04 -3.65
CA LEU A 133 1.58 -5.06 -2.34
C LEU A 133 0.92 -6.13 -1.47
N GLY A 134 1.69 -7.04 -0.89
CA GLY A 134 1.17 -8.00 0.10
C GLY A 134 0.81 -7.28 1.39
N THR A 135 1.78 -6.81 2.17
CA THR A 135 1.51 -6.08 3.42
C THR A 135 2.31 -4.79 3.50
N LEU A 136 1.71 -3.73 4.04
CA LEU A 136 2.40 -2.51 4.45
C LEU A 136 2.09 -2.28 5.93
N LEU A 137 3.11 -2.42 6.78
CA LEU A 137 3.01 -2.26 8.22
C LEU A 137 4.01 -1.19 8.66
N LEU A 138 3.51 -0.05 9.13
CA LEU A 138 4.36 0.99 9.74
C LEU A 138 3.95 1.12 11.21
N THR A 139 4.79 0.64 12.13
CA THR A 139 4.36 0.50 13.52
C THR A 139 5.47 0.69 14.55
N ASN A 140 5.06 0.94 15.80
CA ASN A 140 5.94 1.02 16.97
C ASN A 140 5.56 -0.03 18.04
N GLN A 141 5.29 -1.29 17.66
CA GLN A 141 4.75 -2.34 18.56
C GLN A 141 5.58 -2.67 19.82
N ALA A 142 6.73 -2.05 20.05
CA ALA A 142 7.48 -2.15 21.30
C ALA A 142 7.82 -0.77 21.86
N ALA A 143 8.00 -0.66 23.18
CA ALA A 143 8.35 0.57 23.91
C ALA A 143 9.71 1.16 23.47
N GLY A 144 9.74 1.77 22.29
CA GLY A 144 10.91 2.30 21.62
C GLY A 144 10.58 3.60 20.87
N PRO A 145 11.57 4.16 20.15
CA PRO A 145 11.38 5.40 19.38
C PRO A 145 10.31 5.24 18.29
N PRO A 146 9.63 6.32 17.89
CA PRO A 146 8.54 6.25 16.91
C PRO A 146 8.99 5.63 15.58
N CYS A 147 8.04 5.10 14.81
CA CYS A 147 8.30 4.53 13.47
C CYS A 147 9.03 5.51 12.52
N ALA A 148 8.86 6.83 12.75
CA ALA A 148 9.25 7.98 11.94
C ALA A 148 8.97 9.26 12.77
N ASP A 149 9.82 10.28 12.65
CA ASP A 149 9.67 11.52 13.41
C ASP A 149 8.52 12.42 12.89
N ALA A 150 7.65 12.84 13.80
CA ALA A 150 6.59 13.82 13.58
C ALA A 150 7.09 15.14 12.97
N SER A 151 8.36 15.51 13.18
CA SER A 151 8.94 16.75 12.64
C SER A 151 9.21 16.70 11.13
N THR A 152 9.18 15.50 10.52
CA THR A 152 9.48 15.28 9.09
C THR A 152 8.33 14.56 8.37
N PRO A 153 7.15 15.21 8.23
CA PRO A 153 5.98 14.57 7.65
C PRO A 153 6.19 14.20 6.18
N PHE A 154 5.66 13.05 5.76
CA PHE A 154 5.77 12.56 4.38
C PHE A 154 4.49 11.93 3.84
N ASP A 155 4.40 11.81 2.51
CA ASP A 155 3.25 11.24 1.84
C ASP A 155 3.58 9.82 1.32
N LEU A 156 2.74 8.85 1.62
CA LEU A 156 2.74 7.52 1.02
C LEU A 156 1.88 7.57 -0.25
N THR A 157 2.52 7.50 -1.42
CA THR A 157 1.83 7.60 -2.71
C THR A 157 2.10 6.38 -3.56
N PHE A 158 1.03 5.68 -3.93
CA PHE A 158 1.05 4.48 -4.77
C PHE A 158 0.09 4.66 -5.96
N PRO A 159 0.53 5.34 -7.05
CA PRO A 159 -0.36 5.75 -8.14
C PRO A 159 -1.03 4.59 -8.87
N ASP A 160 -0.29 3.50 -9.07
CA ASP A 160 -0.70 2.37 -9.92
C ASP A 160 -1.12 1.13 -9.10
N LEU A 161 -1.11 1.23 -7.76
CA LEU A 161 -1.43 0.13 -6.86
C LEU A 161 -2.90 -0.23 -6.99
N PHE A 162 -3.20 -1.43 -7.49
CA PHE A 162 -4.57 -1.91 -7.65
C PHE A 162 -4.97 -2.94 -6.57
N PHE A 163 -3.99 -3.60 -5.94
CA PHE A 163 -4.22 -4.57 -4.88
C PHE A 163 -3.25 -4.38 -3.70
N ILE A 164 -3.79 -4.38 -2.49
CA ILE A 164 -3.03 -4.49 -1.25
C ILE A 164 -3.61 -5.59 -0.36
N GLY A 165 -2.77 -6.48 0.16
CA GLY A 165 -3.20 -7.53 1.07
C GLY A 165 -3.57 -6.94 2.44
N ALA A 166 -2.59 -6.40 3.16
CA ALA A 166 -2.78 -5.73 4.43
C ALA A 166 -2.15 -4.34 4.50
N PHE A 167 -2.81 -3.43 5.23
CA PHE A 167 -2.33 -2.07 5.41
C PHE A 167 -2.64 -1.53 6.80
N ASP A 168 -1.58 -1.24 7.54
CA ASP A 168 -1.65 -0.80 8.93
C ASP A 168 -0.57 0.26 9.21
N VAL A 169 -0.98 1.34 9.86
CA VAL A 169 -0.11 2.45 10.28
C VAL A 169 -0.50 2.82 11.71
N GLU A 170 0.35 2.47 12.67
CA GLU A 170 0.09 2.59 14.10
C GLU A 170 1.26 3.26 14.81
N GLU A 171 1.01 4.26 15.67
CA GLU A 171 2.05 4.97 16.42
C GLU A 171 3.17 5.51 15.51
N CYS A 172 2.75 6.04 14.37
CA CYS A 172 3.61 6.37 13.27
C CYS A 172 3.37 7.80 12.81
N ASP A 173 4.12 8.73 13.40
CA ASP A 173 3.82 10.16 13.26
C ASP A 173 4.31 10.77 11.95
N GLY A 174 5.19 10.11 11.20
CA GLY A 174 5.71 10.63 9.93
C GLY A 174 4.66 10.72 8.80
N PRO A 175 3.89 9.65 8.51
CA PRO A 175 2.89 9.68 7.45
C PRO A 175 1.83 10.79 7.60
N ARG A 176 1.74 11.66 6.60
CA ARG A 176 0.75 12.75 6.51
C ARG A 176 -0.40 12.40 5.57
N ARG A 177 -0.10 11.80 4.42
CA ARG A 177 -1.13 11.43 3.43
C ARG A 177 -0.87 10.03 2.92
N VAL A 178 -1.94 9.29 2.72
CA VAL A 178 -1.93 7.99 2.05
C VAL A 178 -2.77 8.09 0.79
N LEU A 179 -2.13 7.97 -0.37
CA LEU A 179 -2.74 8.17 -1.68
C LEU A 179 -2.61 6.89 -2.51
N MET A 180 -3.72 6.21 -2.73
CA MET A 180 -3.81 5.00 -3.57
C MET A 180 -4.96 5.16 -4.59
N PRO A 181 -4.83 6.10 -5.56
CA PRO A 181 -5.92 6.50 -6.45
C PRO A 181 -6.40 5.38 -7.38
N SER A 182 -5.61 4.33 -7.58
CA SER A 182 -5.94 3.19 -8.44
C SER A 182 -6.34 1.93 -7.66
N LEU A 183 -6.39 1.98 -6.32
CA LEU A 183 -6.67 0.81 -5.51
C LEU A 183 -8.08 0.28 -5.77
N LEU A 184 -8.18 -0.99 -6.16
CA LEU A 184 -9.46 -1.66 -6.44
C LEU A 184 -9.88 -2.59 -5.31
N ALA A 185 -8.89 -3.19 -4.63
CA ALA A 185 -9.07 -4.26 -3.67
C ALA A 185 -8.09 -4.14 -2.50
N GLN A 186 -8.61 -4.34 -1.28
CA GLN A 186 -7.85 -4.47 -0.05
C GLN A 186 -8.37 -5.70 0.70
N ASN A 187 -7.50 -6.63 1.07
CA ASN A 187 -7.91 -7.89 1.72
C ASN A 187 -8.05 -7.76 3.25
N SER A 188 -7.33 -6.83 3.88
CA SER A 188 -7.38 -6.59 5.32
C SER A 188 -8.30 -5.43 5.70
N ASP A 189 -8.50 -5.33 7.00
CA ASP A 189 -9.05 -4.14 7.63
C ASP A 189 -8.11 -2.95 7.45
N LEU A 190 -8.70 -1.76 7.37
CA LEU A 190 -7.97 -0.50 7.47
C LEU A 190 -7.78 -0.16 8.94
N ASN A 191 -6.53 -0.04 9.38
CA ASN A 191 -6.17 0.32 10.74
C ASN A 191 -5.27 1.55 10.74
N PHE A 192 -5.70 2.59 11.42
CA PHE A 192 -4.91 3.79 11.68
C PHE A 192 -5.08 4.19 13.14
N ASP A 193 -4.02 4.07 13.92
CA ASP A 193 -4.06 4.33 15.35
C ASP A 193 -2.87 5.20 15.77
N ARG A 194 -3.11 6.22 16.61
CA ARG A 194 -2.06 7.05 17.20
C ARG A 194 -1.07 7.66 16.19
N ASN A 195 -1.56 8.28 15.11
CA ASN A 195 -0.71 8.96 14.12
C ASN A 195 -0.90 10.49 14.15
N ALA A 196 0.10 11.23 14.64
CA ALA A 196 -0.02 12.67 14.86
C ALA A 196 -0.30 13.49 13.59
N ASN A 197 0.37 13.16 12.47
CA ASN A 197 0.31 13.97 11.24
C ASN A 197 -0.63 13.42 10.17
N LEU A 198 -1.22 12.23 10.34
CA LEU A 198 -2.04 11.63 9.29
C LEU A 198 -3.29 12.48 9.04
N GLU A 199 -3.40 13.08 7.86
CA GLU A 199 -4.51 13.97 7.48
C GLU A 199 -5.52 13.32 6.53
N VAL A 200 -5.02 12.54 5.57
CA VAL A 200 -5.80 12.09 4.42
C VAL A 200 -5.48 10.65 4.05
N VAL A 201 -6.52 9.84 3.87
CA VAL A 201 -6.45 8.51 3.27
C VAL A 201 -7.38 8.49 2.06
N SER A 202 -6.82 8.32 0.86
CA SER A 202 -7.58 8.36 -0.39
C SER A 202 -7.40 7.08 -1.20
N GLN A 203 -8.50 6.34 -1.32
CA GLN A 203 -8.67 5.09 -2.05
C GLN A 203 -9.97 5.16 -2.90
N PRO A 204 -10.10 6.17 -3.80
CA PRO A 204 -11.37 6.53 -4.43
C PRO A 204 -11.97 5.44 -5.31
N LYS A 205 -11.17 4.51 -5.84
CA LYS A 205 -11.60 3.43 -6.76
C LYS A 205 -11.84 2.08 -6.09
N MET A 206 -11.70 2.01 -4.76
CA MET A 206 -11.88 0.76 -4.01
C MET A 206 -13.31 0.27 -4.21
N SER A 207 -13.49 -0.94 -4.74
CA SER A 207 -14.80 -1.39 -5.23
C SER A 207 -14.99 -2.90 -5.34
N LYS A 208 -13.91 -3.69 -5.31
CA LYS A 208 -13.95 -5.13 -5.62
C LYS A 208 -14.08 -6.02 -4.39
N ILE A 209 -13.59 -5.59 -3.23
CA ILE A 209 -13.59 -6.39 -2.00
C ILE A 209 -14.29 -5.63 -0.88
N ALA A 210 -15.08 -6.38 -0.12
CA ALA A 210 -15.62 -5.94 1.15
C ALA A 210 -14.47 -5.72 2.14
N SER A 211 -14.26 -4.49 2.60
CA SER A 211 -13.27 -4.20 3.63
C SER A 211 -13.94 -3.69 4.90
N ARG A 212 -13.21 -3.72 6.01
CA ARG A 212 -13.58 -3.01 7.23
C ARG A 212 -12.73 -1.76 7.36
N ILE A 213 -13.31 -0.76 8.01
CA ILE A 213 -12.55 0.31 8.65
C ILE A 213 -12.58 -0.07 10.13
N ASN A 214 -11.49 -0.61 10.67
CA ASN A 214 -11.52 -1.26 11.99
C ASN A 214 -11.23 -0.28 13.13
N SER A 215 -10.13 0.47 13.05
CA SER A 215 -9.81 1.52 14.03
C SER A 215 -9.35 2.78 13.33
N LEU A 216 -9.91 3.92 13.76
CA LEU A 216 -9.45 5.27 13.44
C LEU A 216 -9.39 6.07 14.76
N SER A 217 -8.44 5.73 15.61
CA SER A 217 -8.30 6.28 16.96
C SER A 217 -7.04 7.13 17.07
N GLU A 218 -7.12 8.23 17.82
CA GLU A 218 -5.94 9.04 18.19
C GLU A 218 -5.16 9.57 16.97
N ASN A 219 -5.86 9.99 15.91
CA ASN A 219 -5.27 10.61 14.72
C ASN A 219 -5.67 12.11 14.63
N PRO A 220 -5.09 13.01 15.45
CA PRO A 220 -5.61 14.37 15.66
C PRO A 220 -5.58 15.28 14.43
N SER A 221 -4.93 14.88 13.34
CA SER A 221 -4.91 15.61 12.07
C SER A 221 -5.84 15.00 11.01
N LEU A 222 -6.40 13.81 11.26
CA LEU A 222 -7.15 13.04 10.27
C LEU A 222 -8.49 13.70 10.00
N ARG A 223 -8.67 14.13 8.75
CA ARG A 223 -9.84 14.90 8.31
C ARG A 223 -10.57 14.28 7.12
N LEU A 224 -9.95 13.36 6.39
CA LEU A 224 -10.57 12.75 5.20
C LEU A 224 -10.21 11.29 5.02
N ILE A 225 -11.24 10.46 4.87
CA ILE A 225 -11.17 9.12 4.30
C ILE A 225 -12.05 9.07 3.06
N ASP A 226 -11.40 8.91 1.91
CA ASP A 226 -12.07 8.79 0.62
C ASP A 226 -12.06 7.34 0.15
N ARG A 227 -13.23 6.70 0.21
CA ARG A 227 -13.52 5.38 -0.35
C ARG A 227 -14.78 5.48 -1.24
N SER A 228 -14.84 6.52 -2.06
CA SER A 228 -16.07 6.93 -2.75
C SER A 228 -16.66 5.88 -3.69
N SER A 229 -15.85 5.02 -4.29
CA SER A 229 -16.34 3.91 -5.14
C SER A 229 -16.70 2.65 -4.36
N GLN A 230 -16.61 2.65 -3.02
CA GLN A 230 -16.83 1.44 -2.24
C GLN A 230 -18.29 1.03 -2.30
N THR A 231 -18.53 -0.14 -2.87
CA THR A 231 -19.88 -0.67 -3.08
C THR A 231 -20.40 -1.44 -1.86
N PHE A 232 -19.50 -1.96 -1.03
CA PHE A 232 -19.85 -2.79 0.12
C PHE A 232 -18.87 -2.60 1.29
N ILE A 233 -19.36 -2.43 2.52
CA ILE A 233 -18.51 -2.39 3.72
C ILE A 233 -18.98 -3.45 4.73
N GLU A 234 -18.05 -4.21 5.31
CA GLU A 234 -18.42 -5.21 6.32
C GLU A 234 -18.82 -4.55 7.64
N SER A 235 -17.96 -3.64 8.11
CA SER A 235 -18.18 -2.86 9.32
C SER A 235 -17.37 -1.57 9.28
N ILE A 236 -17.88 -0.60 10.05
CA ILE A 236 -17.16 0.58 10.49
C ILE A 236 -16.98 0.44 11.99
N GLY A 237 -15.74 0.45 12.44
CA GLY A 237 -15.35 0.29 13.83
C GLY A 237 -15.41 1.60 14.60
N GLU A 238 -14.45 1.78 15.52
CA GLU A 238 -14.46 2.91 16.46
C GLU A 238 -13.66 4.10 15.91
N PHE A 239 -14.26 5.29 16.06
CA PHE A 239 -13.66 6.56 15.67
C PHE A 239 -13.51 7.42 16.92
N SER A 240 -12.28 7.83 17.24
CA SER A 240 -12.03 8.73 18.36
C SER A 240 -10.84 9.63 18.08
N ASP A 241 -10.80 10.79 18.73
CA ASP A 241 -9.62 11.65 18.82
C ASP A 241 -8.99 11.99 17.45
N TYR A 242 -9.84 12.35 16.48
CA TYR A 242 -9.46 12.82 15.15
C TYR A 242 -9.42 14.36 15.06
N SER A 243 -9.34 14.92 13.85
CA SER A 243 -9.30 16.38 13.64
C SER A 243 -10.40 17.11 14.41
N PRO A 244 -10.09 18.22 15.10
CA PRO A 244 -11.08 19.03 15.82
C PRO A 244 -12.09 19.68 14.88
N GLU A 245 -11.73 19.90 13.61
CA GLU A 245 -12.67 20.36 12.57
C GLU A 245 -13.64 19.25 12.12
N GLY A 246 -13.29 18.00 12.39
CA GLY A 246 -14.08 16.82 12.11
C GLY A 246 -13.51 15.91 11.01
N LEU A 247 -14.09 14.72 10.91
CA LEU A 247 -13.70 13.69 9.95
C LEU A 247 -14.72 13.58 8.82
N GLU A 248 -14.30 13.78 7.56
CA GLU A 248 -15.09 13.49 6.38
C GLU A 248 -14.88 12.04 5.92
N LEU A 249 -15.95 11.25 5.81
CA LEU A 249 -15.94 9.92 5.18
C LEU A 249 -16.76 9.95 3.88
N LEU A 250 -16.09 9.72 2.75
CA LEU A 250 -16.74 9.63 1.45
C LEU A 250 -16.98 8.17 1.07
N LEU A 251 -18.25 7.75 1.08
CA LEU A 251 -18.75 6.41 0.75
C LEU A 251 -19.86 6.50 -0.31
N CYS A 252 -19.63 7.31 -1.34
CA CYS A 252 -20.64 7.75 -2.30
C CYS A 252 -21.30 6.63 -3.13
N SER A 253 -20.66 5.47 -3.26
CA SER A 253 -21.20 4.31 -4.00
C SER A 253 -21.76 3.21 -3.09
N LEU A 254 -21.73 3.42 -1.77
CA LEU A 254 -22.19 2.42 -0.81
C LEU A 254 -23.71 2.29 -0.89
N ASN A 255 -24.22 1.06 -0.94
CA ASN A 255 -25.66 0.81 -0.94
C ASN A 255 -26.36 1.52 0.24
N ALA A 256 -27.48 2.21 -0.01
CA ALA A 256 -28.27 2.93 0.98
C ALA A 256 -28.61 2.11 2.24
N PHE A 257 -28.84 0.81 2.11
CA PHE A 257 -29.05 -0.07 3.27
C PHE A 257 -27.81 -0.15 4.16
N GLN A 258 -26.63 -0.38 3.59
CA GLN A 258 -25.37 -0.43 4.34
C GLN A 258 -25.02 0.93 4.92
N PHE A 259 -25.23 2.00 4.14
CA PHE A 259 -25.02 3.36 4.61
C PHE A 259 -25.82 3.63 5.90
N ASN A 260 -27.12 3.38 5.88
CA ASN A 260 -28.01 3.66 7.02
C ASN A 260 -27.78 2.72 8.22
N THR A 261 -27.40 1.46 7.99
CA THR A 261 -27.30 0.44 9.06
C THR A 261 -25.89 0.23 9.60
N LYS A 262 -24.85 0.67 8.89
CA LYS A 262 -23.44 0.42 9.25
C LYS A 262 -22.64 1.68 9.47
N ALA A 263 -22.95 2.77 8.77
CA ALA A 263 -22.13 3.97 8.76
C ALA A 263 -22.73 5.12 9.59
N VAL A 264 -24.02 5.39 9.44
CA VAL A 264 -24.68 6.53 10.10
C VAL A 264 -24.62 6.47 11.62
N GLU A 265 -24.74 5.28 12.23
CA GLU A 265 -24.70 5.15 13.69
C GLU A 265 -23.31 5.36 14.29
N ARG A 266 -22.25 5.38 13.47
CA ARG A 266 -20.85 5.46 13.90
C ARG A 266 -20.18 6.78 13.57
N CYS A 267 -20.85 7.64 12.81
CA CYS A 267 -20.32 8.91 12.33
C CYS A 267 -21.45 9.93 12.31
N MET A 268 -21.57 10.72 13.38
CA MET A 268 -22.60 11.75 13.51
C MET A 268 -21.99 13.14 13.53
N THR A 269 -22.70 14.09 12.93
CA THR A 269 -22.29 15.51 12.95
C THR A 269 -22.36 16.13 14.35
N THR A 270 -22.97 15.43 15.30
CA THR A 270 -23.09 15.80 16.71
C THR A 270 -21.99 15.22 17.58
N ASP A 271 -21.13 14.34 17.03
CA ASP A 271 -19.98 13.80 17.76
C ASP A 271 -18.98 14.93 18.10
N THR A 272 -18.08 14.66 19.04
CA THR A 272 -17.00 15.59 19.40
C THR A 272 -15.67 14.84 19.34
N PRO A 273 -14.81 15.10 18.33
CA PRO A 273 -15.03 15.99 17.18
C PRO A 273 -16.16 15.53 16.23
N PRO A 274 -16.69 16.38 15.34
CA PRO A 274 -17.83 16.01 14.49
C PRO A 274 -17.42 15.07 13.35
N CYS A 275 -18.31 14.15 12.98
CA CYS A 275 -18.08 13.25 11.85
C CYS A 275 -19.09 13.51 10.72
N PHE A 276 -18.59 13.67 9.49
CA PHE A 276 -19.36 13.99 8.30
C PHE A 276 -19.35 12.81 7.34
N LEU A 277 -20.48 12.15 7.21
CA LEU A 277 -20.65 10.98 6.37
C LEU A 277 -21.36 11.34 5.07
N PHE A 278 -20.73 11.07 3.93
CA PHE A 278 -21.27 11.33 2.58
C PHE A 278 -21.51 10.00 1.86
N GLY A 279 -22.73 9.77 1.36
CA GLY A 279 -23.20 8.47 0.87
C GLY A 279 -23.90 8.49 -0.47
N ALA A 280 -24.34 7.30 -0.92
CA ALA A 280 -25.13 7.18 -2.14
C ALA A 280 -26.45 7.97 -2.06
N GLY A 281 -26.64 8.85 -3.04
CA GLY A 281 -27.80 9.73 -3.11
C GLY A 281 -27.65 11.03 -2.33
N ASP A 282 -26.50 11.27 -1.68
CA ASP A 282 -26.17 12.61 -1.20
C ASP A 282 -25.91 13.53 -2.40
N ASP A 283 -26.75 14.54 -2.53
CA ASP A 283 -26.65 15.58 -3.55
C ASP A 283 -25.55 16.60 -3.24
N SER A 284 -24.78 16.44 -2.16
CA SER A 284 -23.63 17.29 -1.89
C SER A 284 -22.65 17.33 -3.07
N ASP A 285 -22.03 18.49 -3.30
CA ASP A 285 -21.02 18.63 -4.35
C ASP A 285 -19.82 17.69 -4.08
N ARG A 286 -19.61 17.25 -2.83
CA ARG A 286 -18.59 16.27 -2.42
C ARG A 286 -18.70 14.95 -3.16
N CYS A 287 -19.86 14.29 -3.14
CA CYS A 287 -20.01 13.01 -3.84
C CYS A 287 -20.03 13.16 -5.36
N ARG A 288 -20.49 14.29 -5.88
CA ARG A 288 -20.43 14.58 -7.32
C ARG A 288 -19.00 14.79 -7.81
N GLU A 289 -18.18 15.53 -7.05
CA GLU A 289 -16.76 15.71 -7.34
C GLU A 289 -16.00 14.39 -7.25
N ALA A 290 -16.24 13.61 -6.18
CA ALA A 290 -15.54 12.35 -5.96
C ALA A 290 -15.89 11.25 -6.99
N THR A 291 -17.12 11.23 -7.49
CA THR A 291 -17.56 10.28 -8.53
C THR A 291 -17.39 10.79 -9.95
N GLY A 292 -16.93 12.04 -10.14
CA GLY A 292 -16.79 12.67 -11.45
C GLY A 292 -18.11 13.01 -12.15
N ILE A 293 -19.25 12.99 -11.43
CA ILE A 293 -20.58 13.35 -11.95
C ILE A 293 -20.71 14.89 -11.94
N ILE A 294 -20.06 15.55 -12.89
CA ILE A 294 -20.25 16.99 -13.12
C ILE A 294 -21.57 17.16 -13.89
N LYS A 295 -22.56 17.82 -13.28
CA LYS A 295 -23.82 18.23 -13.93
C LYS A 295 -23.50 18.97 -15.24
N GLY A 296 -23.75 18.35 -16.40
CA GLY A 296 -23.66 19.03 -17.69
C GLY A 296 -23.32 18.17 -18.91
N LYS A 297 -22.81 16.96 -18.73
CA LYS A 297 -22.71 15.95 -19.79
C LYS A 297 -22.97 14.59 -19.18
N HIS A 298 -23.99 13.89 -19.68
CA HIS A 298 -24.07 12.45 -19.53
C HIS A 298 -22.82 11.86 -20.20
N VAL A 299 -21.74 11.73 -19.43
CA VAL A 299 -20.78 10.66 -19.66
C VAL A 299 -21.51 9.44 -19.12
N THR A 300 -22.17 8.71 -20.01
CA THR A 300 -22.48 7.30 -19.74
C THR A 300 -21.14 6.62 -19.52
N VAL A 301 -20.68 6.58 -18.27
CA VAL A 301 -19.87 5.47 -17.82
C VAL A 301 -20.81 4.29 -17.97
N GLU A 302 -20.60 3.50 -19.02
CA GLU A 302 -21.28 2.23 -19.15
C GLU A 302 -21.08 1.53 -17.81
N ALA A 303 -22.18 1.31 -17.10
CA ALA A 303 -22.20 0.35 -16.03
C ALA A 303 -21.83 -0.98 -16.69
N GLU A 304 -20.54 -1.33 -16.66
CA GLU A 304 -20.11 -2.69 -16.88
C GLU A 304 -21.01 -3.53 -15.98
N LYS A 305 -21.81 -4.38 -16.62
CA LYS A 305 -22.58 -5.39 -15.95
C LYS A 305 -21.58 -6.22 -15.16
N ASN A 306 -21.36 -5.86 -13.90
CA ASN A 306 -20.67 -6.68 -12.92
C ASN A 306 -21.56 -7.90 -12.69
N THR A 307 -21.40 -8.90 -13.56
CA THR A 307 -21.64 -10.29 -13.19
C THR A 307 -20.83 -10.52 -11.93
N TRP A 308 -21.53 -10.86 -10.85
CA TRP A 308 -20.94 -11.25 -9.58
C TRP A 308 -20.07 -12.48 -9.81
N GLY A 309 -18.81 -12.26 -10.12
CA GLY A 309 -17.80 -13.29 -10.02
C GLY A 309 -17.43 -13.45 -8.57
N GLY A 310 -17.58 -14.66 -8.03
CA GLY A 310 -17.22 -14.95 -6.64
C GLY A 310 -15.73 -14.68 -6.38
N LEU A 311 -15.29 -14.76 -5.12
CA LEU A 311 -13.87 -14.69 -4.75
C LEU A 311 -12.97 -15.64 -5.58
N GLY A 312 -13.52 -16.71 -6.17
CA GLY A 312 -12.82 -17.57 -7.13
C GLY A 312 -12.46 -16.88 -8.46
N ASP A 313 -13.29 -15.97 -8.98
CA ASP A 313 -13.03 -15.26 -10.24
C ASP A 313 -11.93 -14.20 -10.10
N LEU A 314 -11.60 -13.76 -8.87
CA LEU A 314 -10.44 -12.90 -8.63
C LEU A 314 -9.13 -13.71 -8.64
N ALA A 315 -9.18 -14.98 -8.24
CA ALA A 315 -8.08 -15.92 -8.39
C ALA A 315 -7.92 -16.40 -9.85
N ASP A 316 -9.03 -16.53 -10.59
CA ASP A 316 -9.02 -16.95 -12.00
C ASP A 316 -8.78 -15.78 -12.98
N SER A 317 -9.09 -14.52 -12.61
CA SER A 317 -8.75 -13.32 -13.41
C SER A 317 -7.36 -12.77 -13.13
N LEU A 318 -6.77 -13.10 -11.98
CA LEU A 318 -5.33 -13.08 -11.79
C LEU A 318 -4.76 -14.35 -12.42
N ASP A 319 -4.69 -14.37 -13.75
CA ASP A 319 -3.98 -15.42 -14.47
C ASP A 319 -2.47 -15.34 -14.14
N LEU A 320 -2.09 -15.91 -13.00
CA LEU A 320 -0.72 -16.14 -12.59
C LEU A 320 -0.10 -17.33 -13.34
N SER A 321 -0.84 -18.00 -14.24
CA SER A 321 -0.28 -19.13 -15.01
C SER A 321 0.79 -18.68 -16.02
N GLY A 322 0.75 -17.40 -16.43
CA GLY A 322 1.85 -16.75 -17.16
C GLY A 322 3.10 -16.48 -16.32
N LEU A 323 3.00 -16.49 -14.98
CA LEU A 323 4.12 -16.29 -14.04
C LEU A 323 4.85 -17.60 -13.67
N PHE A 324 4.31 -18.77 -14.05
CA PHE A 324 4.90 -20.09 -13.79
C PHE A 324 5.22 -20.88 -15.08
N LYS A 325 5.25 -20.21 -16.23
CA LYS A 325 5.81 -20.76 -17.47
C LYS A 325 7.03 -19.91 -17.87
N GLY A 326 8.19 -20.41 -17.47
CA GLY A 326 9.52 -19.85 -17.70
C GLY A 326 10.46 -20.51 -16.73
#